data_AF-A0A803NVA7-F1
#
_entry.id   AF-A0A803NVA7-F1
#
_cell.length_a   1.000
_cell.length_b   1.000
_cell.length_c   1.000
_cell.angle_alpha   90.00
_cell.angle_beta   90.00
_cell.angle_gamma   90.00
#
_symmetry.space_group_name_H-M   'P 1'
#
loop_
_entity.id
_entity.type
_entity.pdbx_description
1 polymer ?
#
loop_
_entity_poly.entity_id
_entity_poly.type
_entity_poly.pdbx_seq_one_letter_code
_entity_poly.pdbx_strand_id
1 'polypeptide(L)'
;MISGNELVYQQLCSDITVEFNNCSKQVIEIESLFKNSEYDRVDLAKLLRAVQEEEKQKLNLTVTLQVLKKAGRPSERLVSHADCKFEKPMEHECVHVREITEAAGTEEAEADAKYDKELKEAIRGVQDAVTAINEHLEEVRYEIVALETE
;
A
#
# COMPACT_ATOMS: atom_id res chain seq x y z
N MET A 1 1.77 17.69 20.77
CA MET A 1 0.41 17.34 21.20
C MET A 1 -0.30 16.75 19.99
N ILE A 2 -0.72 15.48 20.06
CA ILE A 2 -1.49 14.85 19.00
C ILE A 2 -2.85 15.56 18.95
N SER A 3 -3.24 16.06 17.77
CA SER A 3 -4.50 16.78 17.63
C SER A 3 -5.69 15.84 17.87
N GLY A 4 -6.83 16.35 18.36
CA GLY A 4 -8.02 15.51 18.56
C GLY A 4 -8.46 14.76 17.30
N ASN A 5 -8.25 15.35 16.12
CA ASN A 5 -8.55 14.73 14.83
C ASN A 5 -7.61 13.56 14.51
N GLU A 6 -6.34 13.64 14.91
CA GLU A 6 -5.36 12.58 14.70
C GLU A 6 -5.64 11.36 15.60
N LEU A 7 -6.14 11.59 16.83
CA LEU A 7 -6.60 10.51 17.70
C LEU A 7 -7.82 9.76 17.13
N VAL A 8 -8.80 10.49 16.60
CA VAL A 8 -9.99 9.89 15.95
C VAL A 8 -9.58 9.06 14.74
N TYR A 9 -8.67 9.57 13.91
CA TYR A 9 -8.14 8.84 12.76
C TYR A 9 -7.38 7.57 13.17
N GLN A 10 -6.53 7.64 14.20
CA GLN A 10 -5.81 6.47 14.72
C GLN A 10 -6.75 5.39 15.26
N GLN A 11 -7.79 5.79 15.99
CA GLN A 11 -8.81 4.86 16.47
C GLN A 11 -9.52 4.17 15.30
N LEU A 12 -9.95 4.94 14.30
CA LEU A 12 -10.59 4.39 13.10
C LEU A 12 -9.69 3.39 12.37
N CYS A 13 -8.40 3.70 12.22
CA CYS A 13 -7.45 2.78 11.60
C CYS A 13 -7.30 1.48 12.41
N SER A 14 -7.28 1.57 13.74
CA SER A 14 -7.23 0.41 14.63
C SER A 14 -8.48 -0.46 14.46
N ASP A 15 -9.67 0.15 14.48
CA ASP A 15 -10.94 -0.55 14.36
C ASP A 15 -11.05 -1.27 13.01
N ILE A 16 -10.74 -0.58 11.91
CA ILE A 16 -10.73 -1.17 10.56
C ILE A 16 -9.72 -2.32 10.47
N THR A 17 -8.54 -2.20 11.09
CA THR A 17 -7.53 -3.25 11.08
C THR A 17 -8.02 -4.51 11.79
N VAL A 18 -8.73 -4.36 12.90
CA VAL A 18 -9.33 -5.49 13.64
C VAL A 18 -10.40 -6.18 12.79
N GLU A 19 -11.32 -5.42 12.20
CA GLU A 19 -12.39 -5.97 11.35
C GLU A 19 -11.81 -6.72 10.14
N PHE A 20 -10.81 -6.15 9.47
CA PHE A 20 -10.12 -6.80 8.37
C PHE A 20 -9.44 -8.10 8.79
N ASN A 21 -8.79 -8.11 9.96
CA ASN A 21 -8.16 -9.31 10.50
C ASN A 21 -9.18 -10.41 10.82
N ASN A 22 -10.32 -10.04 11.39
CA ASN A 22 -11.41 -10.97 11.69
C ASN A 22 -12.00 -11.57 10.41
N CYS A 23 -12.21 -10.75 9.38
CA CYS A 23 -12.67 -11.23 8.08
C CYS A 23 -11.66 -12.20 7.44
N SER A 24 -10.37 -11.85 7.43
CA SER A 24 -9.31 -12.73 6.91
C SER A 24 -9.28 -14.08 7.63
N LYS A 25 -9.44 -14.10 8.96
CA LYS A 25 -9.54 -15.35 9.72
C LYS A 25 -10.73 -16.21 9.32
N GLN A 26 -11.90 -15.62 9.12
CA GLN A 26 -13.09 -16.35 8.67
C GLN A 26 -12.88 -16.97 7.29
N VAL A 27 -12.27 -16.24 6.35
CA VAL A 27 -11.97 -16.78 5.01
C VAL A 27 -10.97 -17.95 5.09
N ILE A 28 -9.96 -17.87 5.96
CA ILE A 28 -9.00 -18.97 6.17
C ILE A 28 -9.67 -20.21 6.79
N GLU A 29 -10.65 -20.00 7.68
CA GLU A 29 -11.45 -21.09 8.24
C GLU A 29 -12.29 -21.77 7.16
N ILE A 30 -12.99 -20.99 6.32
CA ILE A 30 -13.76 -21.51 5.17
C ILE A 30 -12.84 -22.26 4.19
N GLU A 31 -11.67 -21.71 3.88
CA GLU A 31 -10.66 -22.40 3.06
C GLU A 31 -10.27 -23.76 3.64
N SER A 32 -10.12 -23.84 4.97
CA SER A 32 -9.78 -25.08 5.66
C SER A 32 -10.93 -26.09 5.59
N LEU A 33 -12.18 -25.62 5.71
CA LEU A 33 -13.37 -26.46 5.54
C LEU A 33 -13.45 -27.06 4.14
N PHE A 34 -13.21 -26.27 3.09
CA PHE A 34 -13.22 -26.76 1.71
C PHE A 34 -12.13 -27.80 1.42
N LYS A 35 -11.03 -27.80 2.17
CA LYS A 35 -9.97 -28.81 2.07
C LYS A 35 -10.30 -30.11 2.81
N ASN A 36 -11.29 -30.11 3.70
CA ASN A 36 -11.67 -31.31 4.42
C ASN A 36 -12.30 -32.34 3.48
N SER A 37 -12.10 -33.63 3.76
CA SER A 37 -12.60 -34.74 2.95
C SER A 37 -14.12 -34.85 2.86
N GLU A 38 -14.85 -34.12 3.72
CA GLU A 38 -16.31 -34.02 3.67
C GLU A 38 -16.80 -33.14 2.51
N TYR A 39 -16.05 -32.10 2.15
CA TYR A 39 -16.40 -31.18 1.06
C TYR A 39 -15.56 -31.44 -0.20
N ASP A 40 -14.27 -31.75 -0.03
CA ASP A 40 -13.30 -32.02 -1.11
C ASP A 40 -13.28 -30.96 -2.24
N ARG A 41 -13.62 -29.70 -1.91
CA ARG A 41 -13.62 -28.55 -2.82
C ARG A 41 -12.28 -27.83 -2.80
N VAL A 42 -11.22 -28.56 -3.12
CA VAL A 42 -9.84 -28.04 -3.14
C VAL A 42 -9.67 -26.90 -4.14
N ASP A 43 -10.48 -26.88 -5.20
CA ASP A 43 -10.60 -25.79 -6.17
C ASP A 43 -11.08 -24.48 -5.51
N LEU A 44 -12.19 -24.50 -4.76
CA LEU A 44 -12.69 -23.31 -4.04
C LEU A 44 -11.70 -22.83 -2.98
N ALA A 45 -11.05 -23.77 -2.29
CA ALA A 45 -10.00 -23.43 -1.34
C ALA A 45 -8.82 -22.69 -2.01
N LYS A 46 -8.44 -23.08 -3.23
CA LYS A 46 -7.40 -22.37 -4.00
C LYS A 46 -7.86 -20.97 -4.42
N LEU A 47 -9.12 -20.80 -4.81
CA LEU A 47 -9.66 -19.47 -5.14
C LEU A 47 -9.65 -18.53 -3.93
N LEU A 48 -10.11 -19.00 -2.78
CA LEU A 48 -10.07 -18.20 -1.55
C LEU A 48 -8.63 -17.87 -1.11
N ARG A 49 -7.70 -18.81 -1.29
CA ARG A 49 -6.27 -18.56 -1.05
C ARG A 49 -5.72 -17.47 -1.96
N ALA A 50 -6.04 -17.53 -3.26
CA ALA A 50 -5.61 -16.51 -4.22
C ALA A 50 -6.17 -15.12 -3.86
N VAL A 51 -7.45 -15.02 -3.48
CA VAL A 51 -8.04 -13.77 -2.98
C VAL A 51 -7.29 -13.22 -1.76
N GLN A 52 -6.94 -14.07 -0.79
CA GLN A 52 -6.17 -13.65 0.40
C GLN A 52 -4.77 -13.16 0.05
N GLU A 53 -4.10 -13.81 -0.91
CA GLU A 53 -2.77 -13.41 -1.37
C GLU A 53 -2.80 -12.08 -2.11
N GLU A 54 -3.78 -11.87 -2.99
CA GLU A 54 -3.96 -10.62 -3.72
C GLU A 54 -4.38 -9.46 -2.79
N GLU A 55 -5.27 -9.68 -1.81
CA GLU A 55 -5.61 -8.65 -0.82
C GLU A 55 -4.40 -8.27 0.04
N LYS A 56 -3.56 -9.23 0.41
CA LYS A 56 -2.29 -8.96 1.12
C LYS A 56 -1.33 -8.15 0.25
N GLN A 57 -1.19 -8.51 -1.01
CA GLN A 57 -0.34 -7.78 -1.96
C GLN A 57 -0.83 -6.35 -2.18
N LYS A 58 -2.12 -6.17 -2.42
CA LYS A 58 -2.80 -4.87 -2.54
C LYS A 58 -2.59 -3.99 -1.29
N LEU A 59 -2.69 -4.57 -0.10
CA LEU A 59 -2.43 -3.85 1.15
C LEU A 59 -0.97 -3.37 1.23
N ASN A 60 0.00 -4.25 0.94
CA ASN A 60 1.42 -3.89 0.95
C ASN A 60 1.72 -2.76 -0.05
N LEU A 61 1.21 -2.87 -1.27
CA LEU A 61 1.40 -1.84 -2.30
C LEU A 61 0.72 -0.51 -1.92
N THR A 62 -0.43 -0.56 -1.27
CA THR A 62 -1.12 0.63 -0.75
C THR A 62 -0.28 1.32 0.33
N VAL A 63 0.35 0.56 1.24
CA VAL A 63 1.28 1.12 2.22
C VAL A 63 2.49 1.74 1.53
N THR A 64 3.09 1.07 0.55
CA THR A 64 4.19 1.62 -0.26
C THR A 64 3.79 2.93 -0.93
N LEU A 65 2.60 3.01 -1.53
CA LEU A 65 2.07 4.24 -2.12
C LEU A 65 1.92 5.37 -1.10
N GLN A 66 1.42 5.07 0.10
CA GLN A 66 1.28 6.07 1.15
C GLN A 66 2.63 6.58 1.63
N VAL A 67 3.62 5.69 1.81
CA VAL A 67 4.98 6.05 2.18
C VAL A 67 5.62 6.92 1.10
N LEU A 68 5.51 6.55 -0.17
CA LEU A 68 6.02 7.34 -1.29
C LEU A 68 5.37 8.72 -1.34
N LYS A 69 4.04 8.79 -1.31
CA LYS A 69 3.30 10.07 -1.32
C LYS A 69 3.66 10.96 -0.14
N LYS A 70 3.85 10.38 1.05
CA LYS A 70 4.27 11.10 2.25
C LYS A 70 5.70 11.62 2.14
N ALA A 71 6.60 10.83 1.54
CA ALA A 71 7.97 11.25 1.29
C ALA A 71 8.03 12.37 0.26
N GLY A 72 7.11 12.39 -0.72
CA GLY A 72 7.06 13.38 -1.79
C GLY A 72 8.21 13.22 -2.79
N ARG A 73 8.11 13.96 -3.90
CA ARG A 73 9.15 14.00 -4.93
C ARG A 73 10.44 14.59 -4.35
N PRO A 74 11.61 13.96 -4.55
CA PRO A 74 12.89 14.45 -4.05
C PRO A 74 13.13 15.94 -4.29
N SER A 75 12.88 16.45 -5.51
CA SER A 75 13.04 17.86 -5.86
C SER A 75 12.02 18.82 -5.22
N GLU A 76 10.85 18.32 -4.82
CA GLU A 76 9.77 19.11 -4.21
C GLU A 76 9.85 19.11 -2.68
N ARG A 77 10.77 18.34 -2.08
CA ARG A 77 10.92 18.26 -0.63
C ARG A 77 11.42 19.59 -0.08
N LEU A 78 10.71 20.10 0.92
CA LEU A 78 11.12 21.29 1.64
C LEU A 78 12.52 21.07 2.25
N VAL A 79 13.42 21.98 1.92
CA VAL A 79 14.74 22.06 2.53
C VAL A 79 14.57 22.38 4.02
N SER A 80 14.90 21.42 4.88
CA SER A 80 14.81 21.58 6.33
C SER A 80 16.00 22.37 6.87
N HIS A 81 15.75 23.47 7.58
CA HIS A 81 16.76 24.17 8.38
C HIS A 81 16.85 23.64 9.82
N ALA A 82 16.16 22.53 10.15
CA ALA A 82 16.08 22.03 11.54
C ALA A 82 17.46 21.67 12.13
N ASP A 83 18.41 21.28 11.29
CA ASP A 83 19.79 20.96 11.69
C ASP A 83 20.79 22.08 11.35
N CYS A 84 20.29 23.26 10.92
CA CYS A 84 21.12 24.41 10.63
C CYS A 84 21.66 25.02 11.94
N LYS A 85 22.97 24.99 12.13
CA LYS A 85 23.63 25.53 13.34
C LYS A 85 23.75 27.05 13.36
N PHE A 86 23.25 27.76 12.35
CA PHE A 86 23.39 29.20 12.23
C PHE A 86 22.13 29.91 12.74
N GLU A 87 22.28 30.69 13.81
CA GLU A 87 21.18 31.42 14.47
C GLU A 87 20.85 32.78 13.81
N LYS A 88 21.74 33.29 12.94
CA LYS A 88 21.58 34.61 12.30
C LYS A 88 21.19 34.48 10.81
N PRO A 89 20.08 35.11 10.36
CA PRO A 89 19.59 34.97 8.98
C PRO A 89 20.54 35.43 7.87
N MET A 90 21.44 36.40 8.14
CA MET A 90 22.21 37.10 7.10
C MET A 90 23.68 36.64 6.95
N GLU A 91 24.15 35.70 7.78
CA GLU A 91 25.57 35.28 7.79
C GLU A 91 25.79 33.81 7.38
N HIS A 92 24.74 33.11 6.93
CA HIS A 92 24.86 31.71 6.57
C HIS A 92 24.85 31.51 5.06
N GLU A 93 25.92 30.89 4.55
CA GLU A 93 25.91 30.20 3.28
C GLU A 93 25.12 28.91 3.53
N CYS A 94 23.84 28.92 3.16
CA CYS A 94 22.99 27.76 3.35
C CYS A 94 23.65 26.57 2.64
N VAL A 95 24.05 25.54 3.39
CA VAL A 95 24.61 24.29 2.83
C VAL A 95 23.63 23.63 1.85
N HIS A 96 22.37 24.06 1.86
CA HIS A 96 21.32 23.63 0.95
C HIS A 96 21.17 24.48 -0.32
N VAL A 97 21.79 25.66 -0.38
CA VAL A 97 22.06 26.35 -1.65
C VAL A 97 23.30 25.69 -2.23
N ARG A 98 23.13 24.48 -2.76
CA ARG A 98 24.16 23.82 -3.54
C ARG A 98 24.36 24.65 -4.81
N GLU A 99 25.61 24.85 -5.22
CA GLU A 99 25.88 25.32 -6.58
C GLU A 99 25.16 24.37 -7.54
N ILE A 100 24.37 24.94 -8.47
CA ILE A 100 23.70 24.17 -9.51
C ILE A 100 24.78 23.68 -10.47
N THR A 101 25.37 22.55 -10.13
CA THR A 101 26.31 21.83 -10.98
C THR A 101 25.54 20.81 -11.81
N GLU A 102 26.05 20.50 -13.00
CA GLU A 102 25.48 19.46 -13.86
C GLU A 102 25.38 18.11 -13.13
N ALA A 103 26.37 17.78 -12.31
CA ALA A 103 26.38 16.55 -11.51
C ALA A 103 25.23 16.53 -10.48
N ALA A 104 25.04 17.60 -9.72
CA ALA A 104 23.96 17.69 -8.73
C ALA A 104 22.57 17.69 -9.38
N GLY A 105 22.41 18.39 -10.50
CA GLY A 105 21.16 18.38 -11.27
C GLY A 105 20.83 17.01 -11.88
N THR A 106 21.85 16.27 -12.31
CA THR A 106 21.67 14.90 -12.85
C THR A 106 21.25 13.93 -11.75
N GLU A 107 21.90 13.98 -10.58
CA GLU A 107 21.54 13.16 -9.42
C GLU A 107 20.09 13.39 -8.98
N GLU A 108 19.65 14.64 -8.93
CA GLU A 108 18.27 15.00 -8.57
C GLU A 108 17.26 14.49 -9.62
N ALA A 109 17.56 14.67 -10.91
CA ALA A 109 16.71 14.17 -11.99
C ALA A 109 16.58 12.63 -11.98
N GLU A 110 17.66 11.91 -11.68
CA GLU A 110 17.65 10.46 -11.52
C GLU A 110 16.81 10.02 -10.30
N ALA A 111 16.92 10.74 -9.18
CA ALA A 111 16.12 10.47 -7.99
C ALA A 111 14.62 10.68 -8.24
N ASP A 112 14.24 11.75 -8.95
CA ASP A 112 12.87 12.03 -9.35
C ASP A 112 12.33 10.97 -10.33
N ALA A 113 13.12 10.58 -11.32
CA ALA A 113 12.74 9.55 -12.28
C ALA A 113 12.51 8.20 -11.58
N LYS A 114 13.35 7.85 -10.60
CA LYS A 114 13.18 6.65 -9.78
C LYS A 114 11.90 6.74 -8.94
N TYR A 115 11.66 7.86 -8.27
CA TYR A 115 10.43 8.08 -7.50
C TYR A 115 9.17 7.93 -8.37
N ASP A 116 9.15 8.58 -9.53
CA ASP A 116 8.01 8.53 -10.45
C ASP A 116 7.78 7.10 -10.99
N LYS A 117 8.85 6.36 -11.24
CA LYS A 117 8.77 4.95 -11.64
C LYS A 117 8.15 4.11 -10.52
N GLU A 118 8.69 4.17 -9.31
CA GLU A 118 8.21 3.40 -8.15
C GLU A 118 6.74 3.73 -7.84
N LEU A 119 6.36 5.01 -7.92
CA LEU A 119 4.98 5.45 -7.72
C LEU A 119 4.04 4.85 -8.77
N LYS A 120 4.42 4.88 -10.04
CA LYS A 120 3.63 4.32 -11.15
C LYS A 120 3.50 2.80 -11.04
N GLU A 121 4.59 2.11 -10.68
CA GLU A 121 4.60 0.66 -10.49
C GLU A 121 3.68 0.26 -9.33
N ALA A 122 3.74 0.97 -8.21
CA ALA A 122 2.87 0.70 -7.08
C ALA A 122 1.39 0.99 -7.38
N ILE A 123 1.07 2.05 -8.13
CA ILE A 123 -0.32 2.33 -8.59
C ILE A 123 -0.82 1.18 -9.45
N ARG A 124 -0.02 0.77 -10.44
CA ARG A 124 -0.39 -0.31 -11.36
C ARG A 124 -0.59 -1.62 -10.62
N GLY A 125 0.34 -1.98 -9.73
CA GLY A 125 0.22 -3.18 -8.93
C GLY A 125 -1.04 -3.21 -8.06
N VAL A 126 -1.49 -2.06 -7.53
CA VAL A 126 -2.79 -1.99 -6.83
C VAL A 126 -3.95 -2.24 -7.78
N GLN A 127 -3.93 -1.67 -8.99
CA GLN A 127 -4.97 -1.89 -9.99
C GLN A 127 -5.01 -3.35 -10.43
N ASP A 128 -3.85 -3.95 -10.70
CA ASP A 128 -3.71 -5.35 -11.12
C ASP A 128 -4.27 -6.29 -10.03
N ALA A 129 -3.89 -6.08 -8.76
CA ALA A 129 -4.41 -6.85 -7.64
C ALA A 129 -5.93 -6.69 -7.48
N VAL A 130 -6.48 -5.48 -7.64
CA VAL A 130 -7.93 -5.26 -7.61
C VAL A 130 -8.64 -6.01 -8.73
N THR A 131 -8.10 -6.01 -9.94
CA THR A 131 -8.65 -6.79 -11.06
C THR A 131 -8.63 -8.28 -10.74
N ALA A 132 -7.50 -8.82 -10.29
CA ALA A 132 -7.36 -10.23 -9.95
C ALA A 132 -8.33 -10.67 -8.84
N ILE A 133 -8.48 -9.85 -7.78
CA ILE A 133 -9.46 -10.10 -6.71
C ILE A 133 -10.88 -10.19 -7.29
N ASN A 134 -11.25 -9.25 -8.16
CA ASN A 134 -12.60 -9.23 -8.73
C ASN A 134 -12.87 -10.44 -9.63
N GLU A 135 -11.86 -10.88 -10.39
CA GLU A 135 -11.93 -12.09 -11.21
C GLU A 135 -12.14 -13.34 -10.33
N HIS A 136 -11.33 -13.53 -9.30
CA HIS A 136 -11.49 -14.66 -8.38
C HIS A 136 -12.82 -14.63 -7.62
N LEU A 137 -13.29 -13.44 -7.20
CA LEU A 137 -14.60 -13.31 -6.55
C LEU A 137 -15.76 -13.57 -7.52
N GLU A 138 -15.59 -13.32 -8.81
CA GLU A 138 -16.58 -13.68 -9.84
C GLU A 138 -16.65 -15.19 -10.02
N GLU A 139 -15.51 -15.89 -10.03
CA GLU A 139 -15.48 -17.36 -10.04
C GLU A 139 -16.22 -17.94 -8.82
N VAL A 140 -15.96 -17.40 -7.62
CA VAL A 140 -16.69 -17.81 -6.40
C VAL A 140 -18.20 -17.56 -6.54
N ARG A 141 -18.62 -16.45 -7.15
CA ARG A 141 -20.05 -16.17 -7.40
C ARG A 141 -20.67 -17.18 -8.35
N TYR A 142 -19.98 -17.57 -9.42
CA TYR A 142 -20.48 -18.61 -10.33
C TYR A 142 -20.66 -19.94 -9.62
N GLU A 143 -19.72 -20.32 -8.76
CA GLU A 143 -19.79 -21.57 -7.98
C GLU A 143 -20.94 -21.57 -6.98
N ILE A 144 -21.21 -20.43 -6.31
CA ILE A 144 -22.38 -20.30 -5.44
C ILE A 144 -23.67 -20.52 -6.24
N VAL A 145 -23.80 -19.86 -7.40
CA VAL A 145 -24.99 -20.00 -8.24
C VAL A 145 -25.17 -21.44 -8.73
N ALA A 146 -24.08 -22.10 -9.14
CA ALA A 146 -24.13 -23.50 -9.57
C ALA A 146 -24.71 -24.40 -8.46
N LEU A 147 -24.19 -24.27 -7.24
CA LEU A 147 -24.65 -25.04 -6.07
C LEU A 147 -26.09 -24.72 -5.65
N GLU A 148 -26.56 -23.49 -5.81
CA GLU A 148 -27.95 -23.11 -5.50
C GLU A 148 -28.97 -23.66 -6.52
N THR A 149 -28.50 -24.04 -7.71
CA THR A 149 -29.34 -24.57 -8.80
C THR A 149 -29.38 -26.10 -8.90
N GLU A 150 -28.59 -26.79 -8.07
CA GLU A 150 -28.60 -28.26 -7.90
C GLU A 150 -29.65 -28.72 -6.88
#